data_AF-A0A7V5T780-F1
#
_entry.id   AF-A0A7V5T780-F1
#
_cell.length_a   1.000
_cell.length_b   1.000
_cell.length_c   1.000
_cell.angle_alpha   90.00
_cell.angle_beta   90.00
_cell.angle_gamma   90.00
#
_symmetry.space_group_name_H-M   'P 1'
#
loop_
_entity.id
_entity.type
_entity.pdbx_description
1 polymer ?
#
loop_
_entity_poly.entity_id
_entity_poly.type
_entity_poly.pdbx_seq_one_letter_code
_entity_poly.pdbx_strand_id
1 'polypeptide(L)'
;DGGVYVSDLAKMPHLLIAGATGSGKSMTVNCILVSILFKATPEEVRFILIDPKRLELGLYDGIPHLLAPIVTDPKRAAYALKWAVAEMENRYKLLASFGVRNIEQFNREIRDLADRPLTLESGEPIHPLPYIVIIIDELADLMMIASSEVETAITRLAQMARAVGIHLVLTTQRPSVDVITGLIKANFPCRIAFRVSSKVDSRTILDANGAEALLGRGDMLFLPPGSSRLVRVHGAFLEEAEIKRLVEFLKAQGTPQYDETVLMSDKEYAAAQSGGEKRDELYEEALKIVVEMGRASTSVLQRRLRIGYGRAASIIDMMEREGYVEPADGPRPRAITRKAIEFRERLRQMEAER
;
A
#
# COMPACT_ATOMS: atom_id res chain seq x y z
N ASP A 1 -36.08 2.56 14.45
CA ASP A 1 -37.19 2.82 13.50
C ASP A 1 -37.28 1.77 12.40
N GLY A 2 -36.29 0.85 12.28
CA GLY A 2 -36.29 -0.19 11.25
C GLY A 2 -35.85 0.33 9.87
N GLY A 3 -35.41 1.60 9.79
CA GLY A 3 -34.90 2.18 8.55
C GLY A 3 -33.56 1.59 8.14
N VAL A 4 -33.31 1.57 6.83
CA VAL A 4 -32.00 1.16 6.29
C VAL A 4 -31.02 2.31 6.45
N TYR A 5 -29.90 2.04 7.13
CA TYR A 5 -28.82 3.01 7.28
C TYR A 5 -27.67 2.67 6.34
N VAL A 6 -27.38 3.54 5.37
CA VAL A 6 -26.25 3.41 4.45
C VAL A 6 -25.39 4.65 4.58
N SER A 7 -24.07 4.47 4.58
CA SER A 7 -23.14 5.60 4.58
C SER A 7 -21.96 5.35 3.65
N ASP A 8 -21.35 6.46 3.24
CA ASP A 8 -20.26 6.53 2.28
C ASP A 8 -18.93 6.72 3.02
N LEU A 9 -18.00 5.77 2.85
CA LEU A 9 -16.68 5.80 3.49
C LEU A 9 -15.84 7.00 2.99
N ALA A 10 -16.00 7.42 1.73
CA ALA A 10 -15.27 8.57 1.19
C ALA A 10 -15.69 9.90 1.83
N LYS A 11 -16.93 9.97 2.34
CA LYS A 11 -17.43 11.11 3.13
C LYS A 11 -17.00 11.04 4.61
N MET A 12 -16.72 9.85 5.13
CA MET A 12 -16.25 9.63 6.51
C MET A 12 -14.78 9.93 6.74
N PRO A 13 -14.03 10.31 5.70
CA PRO A 13 -12.81 9.65 5.14
C PRO A 13 -12.12 8.51 5.90
N HIS A 14 -12.21 8.43 7.22
CA HIS A 14 -11.62 7.38 8.03
C HIS A 14 -12.59 6.99 9.14
N LEU A 15 -12.57 5.72 9.56
CA LEU A 15 -13.54 5.15 10.50
C LEU A 15 -12.81 4.44 11.64
N LEU A 16 -13.18 4.76 12.88
CA LEU A 16 -12.76 4.04 14.08
C LEU A 16 -13.92 3.20 14.63
N ILE A 17 -13.69 1.90 14.82
CA ILE A 17 -14.68 0.95 15.33
C ILE A 17 -14.15 0.33 16.62
N ALA A 18 -14.88 0.41 17.72
CA ALA A 18 -14.43 -0.18 18.97
C ALA A 18 -15.57 -0.80 19.78
N GLY A 19 -15.26 -1.80 20.59
CA GLY A 19 -16.21 -2.47 21.46
C GLY A 19 -15.65 -3.77 22.03
N ALA A 20 -16.31 -4.33 23.04
CA ALA A 20 -15.84 -5.57 23.67
C ALA A 20 -15.92 -6.78 22.72
N THR A 21 -15.21 -7.86 23.04
CA THR A 21 -15.30 -9.14 22.31
C THR A 21 -16.76 -9.63 22.23
N GLY A 22 -17.16 -10.16 21.07
CA GLY A 22 -18.52 -10.67 20.84
C GLY A 22 -19.62 -9.59 20.71
N SER A 23 -19.25 -8.31 20.67
CA SER A 23 -20.21 -7.20 20.59
C SER A 23 -20.77 -6.95 19.18
N GLY A 24 -20.11 -7.47 18.13
CA GLY A 24 -20.52 -7.29 16.72
C GLY A 24 -19.51 -6.57 15.82
N LYS A 25 -18.33 -6.21 16.36
CA LYS A 25 -17.23 -5.53 15.64
C LYS A 25 -16.84 -6.24 14.34
N SER A 26 -16.41 -7.51 14.42
CA SER A 26 -15.92 -8.26 13.26
C SER A 26 -17.00 -8.45 12.18
N MET A 27 -18.25 -8.70 12.60
CA MET A 27 -19.39 -8.79 11.68
C MET A 27 -19.59 -7.50 10.90
N THR A 28 -19.41 -6.35 11.55
CA THR A 28 -19.55 -5.04 10.91
C THR A 28 -18.42 -4.75 9.94
N VAL A 29 -17.18 -5.17 10.25
CA VAL A 29 -16.06 -5.12 9.30
C VAL A 29 -16.36 -5.95 8.06
N ASN A 30 -16.90 -7.16 8.24
CA ASN A 30 -17.35 -8.00 7.14
C ASN A 30 -18.45 -7.32 6.32
N CYS A 31 -19.44 -6.70 6.96
CA CYS A 31 -20.49 -5.95 6.27
C CYS A 31 -19.93 -4.80 5.43
N ILE A 32 -18.92 -4.07 5.94
CA ILE A 32 -18.25 -3.00 5.20
C ILE A 32 -17.53 -3.56 3.97
N LEU A 33 -16.71 -4.61 4.16
CA LEU A 33 -15.99 -5.27 3.06
C LEU A 33 -16.93 -5.78 1.99
N VAL A 34 -17.93 -6.57 2.37
CA VAL A 34 -18.94 -7.12 1.47
C VAL A 34 -19.69 -6.00 0.74
N SER A 35 -20.09 -4.93 1.43
CA SER A 35 -20.77 -3.79 0.78
C SER A 35 -19.95 -3.14 -0.32
N ILE A 36 -18.62 -3.08 -0.17
CA ILE A 36 -17.72 -2.55 -1.18
C ILE A 36 -17.53 -3.58 -2.31
N LEU A 37 -17.29 -4.84 -1.98
CA LEU A 37 -17.06 -5.92 -2.95
C LEU A 37 -18.28 -6.19 -3.85
N PHE A 38 -19.49 -5.90 -3.38
CA PHE A 38 -20.71 -5.96 -4.19
C PHE A 38 -20.84 -4.82 -5.22
N LYS A 39 -20.02 -3.77 -5.12
CA LYS A 39 -20.19 -2.52 -5.89
C LYS A 39 -18.96 -2.06 -6.65
N ALA A 40 -17.78 -2.54 -6.28
CA ALA A 40 -16.52 -2.06 -6.82
C ALA A 40 -15.69 -3.20 -7.39
N THR A 41 -15.12 -2.96 -8.57
CA THR A 41 -14.10 -3.81 -9.19
C THR A 41 -12.72 -3.57 -8.57
N PRO A 42 -11.73 -4.47 -8.81
CA PRO A 42 -10.36 -4.27 -8.36
C PRO A 42 -9.67 -3.01 -8.92
N GLU A 43 -10.13 -2.51 -10.07
CA GLU A 43 -9.64 -1.26 -10.69
C GLU A 43 -10.21 -0.01 -9.99
N GLU A 44 -11.34 -0.13 -9.30
CA GLU A 44 -11.98 0.97 -8.59
C GLU A 44 -11.60 1.00 -7.11
N VAL A 45 -11.48 -0.16 -6.47
CA VAL A 45 -11.11 -0.26 -5.06
C VAL A 45 -10.10 -1.39 -4.83
N ARG A 46 -9.07 -1.06 -4.07
CA ARG A 46 -7.99 -1.94 -3.65
C ARG A 46 -7.92 -2.01 -2.12
N PHE A 47 -7.57 -3.17 -1.57
CA PHE A 47 -7.52 -3.40 -0.12
C PHE A 47 -6.11 -3.71 0.37
N ILE A 48 -5.81 -3.21 1.57
CA ILE A 48 -4.74 -3.71 2.44
C ILE A 48 -5.42 -4.17 3.74
N LEU A 49 -5.33 -5.47 4.02
CA LEU A 49 -5.98 -6.08 5.19
C LEU A 49 -4.92 -6.47 6.21
N ILE A 50 -5.03 -5.92 7.43
CA ILE A 50 -4.13 -6.19 8.55
C ILE A 50 -4.91 -6.97 9.62
N ASP A 51 -4.56 -8.24 9.79
CA ASP A 51 -5.17 -9.18 10.75
C ASP A 51 -4.06 -9.95 11.49
N PRO A 52 -3.54 -9.40 12.59
CA PRO A 52 -2.47 -10.03 13.36
C PRO A 52 -2.84 -11.40 13.95
N LYS A 53 -4.13 -11.70 14.08
CA LYS A 53 -4.63 -12.92 14.72
C LYS A 53 -5.11 -13.98 13.73
N ARG A 54 -5.25 -13.65 12.44
CA ARG A 54 -5.76 -14.53 11.38
C ARG A 54 -7.14 -15.10 11.69
N LEU A 55 -7.99 -14.32 12.34
CA LEU A 55 -9.30 -14.78 12.77
C LEU A 55 -10.40 -14.32 11.83
N GLU A 56 -10.37 -13.05 11.44
CA GLU A 56 -11.54 -12.39 10.87
C GLU A 56 -11.36 -12.14 9.37
N LEU A 57 -10.20 -11.62 8.97
CA LEU A 57 -9.97 -11.19 7.58
C LEU A 57 -9.39 -12.31 6.72
N GLY A 58 -8.92 -13.41 7.33
CA GLY A 58 -8.37 -14.57 6.63
C GLY A 58 -9.29 -15.16 5.55
N LEU A 59 -10.61 -14.99 5.69
CA LEU A 59 -11.60 -15.44 4.71
C LEU A 59 -11.44 -14.78 3.34
N TYR A 60 -10.87 -13.58 3.26
CA TYR A 60 -10.71 -12.80 2.03
C TYR A 60 -9.39 -13.05 1.32
N ASP A 61 -8.55 -13.96 1.81
CA ASP A 61 -7.25 -14.23 1.21
C ASP A 61 -7.39 -14.56 -0.28
N GLY A 62 -6.56 -13.98 -1.13
CA GLY A 62 -6.54 -14.27 -2.57
C GLY A 62 -7.66 -13.64 -3.42
N ILE A 63 -8.48 -12.72 -2.90
CA ILE A 63 -9.39 -11.95 -3.77
C ILE A 63 -8.60 -10.95 -4.65
N PRO A 64 -9.06 -10.65 -5.87
CA PRO A 64 -8.32 -9.80 -6.82
C PRO A 64 -8.11 -8.35 -6.32
N HIS A 65 -8.95 -7.88 -5.39
CA HIS A 65 -8.85 -6.54 -4.80
C HIS A 65 -7.65 -6.34 -3.86
N LEU A 66 -6.96 -7.40 -3.43
CA LEU A 66 -5.84 -7.26 -2.48
C LEU A 66 -4.57 -6.69 -3.14
N LEU A 67 -3.99 -5.64 -2.56
CA LEU A 67 -2.68 -5.09 -2.95
C LEU A 67 -1.50 -5.87 -2.39
N ALA A 68 -1.71 -6.58 -1.30
CA ALA A 68 -0.72 -7.42 -0.67
C ALA A 68 -1.43 -8.61 -0.01
N PRO A 69 -0.71 -9.72 0.28
CA PRO A 69 -1.23 -10.76 1.15
C PRO A 69 -1.70 -10.19 2.49
N ILE A 70 -2.66 -10.86 3.14
CA ILE A 70 -3.16 -10.43 4.45
C ILE A 70 -1.99 -10.30 5.42
N VAL A 71 -1.87 -9.12 6.03
CA VAL A 71 -0.72 -8.77 6.86
C VAL A 71 -0.97 -9.23 8.27
N THR A 72 -0.20 -10.23 8.69
CA THR A 72 -0.36 -10.86 10.02
C THR A 72 0.77 -10.49 10.96
N ASP A 73 1.91 -10.04 10.43
CA ASP A 73 3.04 -9.58 11.24
C ASP A 73 2.90 -8.07 11.56
N PRO A 74 2.90 -7.67 12.85
CA PRO A 74 2.76 -6.27 13.24
C PRO A 74 3.86 -5.33 12.70
N LYS A 75 5.09 -5.81 12.49
CA LYS A 75 6.14 -4.98 11.89
C LYS A 75 5.92 -4.78 10.40
N ARG A 76 5.51 -5.82 9.68
CA ARG A 76 5.07 -5.73 8.27
C ARG A 76 3.86 -4.81 8.12
N ALA A 77 2.94 -4.79 9.09
CA ALA A 77 1.83 -3.84 9.09
C ALA A 77 2.29 -2.38 9.20
N ALA A 78 3.32 -2.10 10.01
CA ALA A 78 3.92 -0.76 10.06
C ALA A 78 4.54 -0.37 8.71
N TYR A 79 5.16 -1.32 7.99
CA TYR A 79 5.66 -1.07 6.63
C TYR A 79 4.54 -0.77 5.64
N ALA A 80 3.42 -1.50 5.68
CA ALA A 80 2.25 -1.23 4.84
C ALA A 80 1.66 0.16 5.08
N LEU A 81 1.59 0.61 6.34
CA LEU A 81 1.15 1.97 6.67
C LEU A 81 2.13 3.04 6.17
N LYS A 82 3.44 2.78 6.28
CA LYS A 82 4.47 3.67 5.74
C LYS A 82 4.42 3.75 4.21
N TRP A 83 4.24 2.61 3.55
CA TRP A 83 4.01 2.54 2.10
C TRP A 83 2.78 3.37 1.71
N ALA A 84 1.68 3.25 2.45
CA ALA A 84 0.48 4.03 2.18
C ALA A 84 0.70 5.55 2.32
N VAL A 85 1.56 5.99 3.25
CA VAL A 85 1.98 7.39 3.36
C VAL A 85 2.77 7.83 2.12
N ALA A 86 3.69 7.00 1.64
CA ALA A 86 4.46 7.29 0.43
C ALA A 86 3.56 7.34 -0.82
N GLU A 87 2.64 6.39 -0.95
CA GLU A 87 1.63 6.36 -2.03
C GLU A 87 0.72 7.59 -1.98
N MET A 88 0.29 8.01 -0.79
CA MET A 88 -0.46 9.25 -0.61
C MET A 88 0.31 10.47 -1.17
N GLU A 89 1.61 10.58 -0.86
CA GLU A 89 2.46 11.66 -1.35
C GLU A 89 2.69 11.59 -2.86
N ASN A 90 2.85 10.39 -3.41
CA ASN A 90 2.97 10.18 -4.87
C ASN A 90 1.70 10.59 -5.60
N ARG A 91 0.53 10.20 -5.09
CA ARG A 91 -0.76 10.63 -5.64
C ARG A 91 -0.92 12.13 -5.58
N TYR A 92 -0.50 12.79 -4.51
CA TYR A 92 -0.53 14.25 -4.45
C TYR A 92 0.31 14.91 -5.54
N LYS A 93 1.52 14.42 -5.80
CA LYS A 93 2.38 14.92 -6.89
C LYS A 93 1.72 14.72 -8.25
N LEU A 94 1.12 13.54 -8.47
CA LEU A 94 0.40 13.22 -9.71
C LEU A 94 -0.83 14.11 -9.89
N LEU A 95 -1.67 14.27 -8.88
CA LEU A 95 -2.83 15.17 -8.95
C LEU A 95 -2.39 16.61 -9.23
N ALA A 96 -1.30 17.07 -8.61
CA ALA A 96 -0.76 18.41 -8.82
C ALA A 96 -0.23 18.62 -10.25
N SER A 97 0.40 17.62 -10.88
CA SER A 97 0.87 17.74 -12.27
C SER A 97 -0.27 17.84 -13.29
N PHE A 98 -1.47 17.37 -12.91
CA PHE A 98 -2.72 17.52 -13.66
C PHE A 98 -3.55 18.74 -13.24
N GLY A 99 -3.13 19.49 -12.22
CA GLY A 99 -3.86 20.67 -11.74
C GLY A 99 -5.18 20.34 -11.02
N VAL A 100 -5.41 19.09 -10.64
CA VAL A 100 -6.64 18.61 -9.98
C VAL A 100 -6.46 18.53 -8.47
N ARG A 101 -7.57 18.64 -7.73
CA ARG A 101 -7.54 18.71 -6.25
C ARG A 101 -7.86 17.39 -5.55
N ASN A 102 -8.50 16.46 -6.25
CA ASN A 102 -8.90 15.17 -5.67
C ASN A 102 -8.94 14.05 -6.72
N ILE A 103 -8.99 12.83 -6.22
CA ILE A 103 -9.04 11.60 -7.03
C ILE A 103 -10.27 11.55 -7.93
N GLU A 104 -11.43 12.10 -7.51
CA GLU A 104 -12.64 12.10 -8.32
C GLU A 104 -12.49 12.97 -9.57
N GLN A 105 -11.80 14.11 -9.46
CA GLN A 105 -11.46 14.98 -10.59
C GLN A 105 -10.44 14.29 -11.49
N PHE A 106 -9.36 13.77 -10.91
CA PHE A 106 -8.33 13.03 -11.65
C PHE A 106 -8.93 11.89 -12.47
N ASN A 107 -9.67 10.99 -11.83
CA ASN A 107 -10.24 9.82 -12.50
C ASN A 107 -11.28 10.18 -13.57
N ARG A 108 -11.97 11.32 -13.42
CA ARG A 108 -12.88 11.81 -14.46
C ARG A 108 -12.11 12.28 -15.69
N GLU A 109 -11.11 13.12 -15.50
CA GLU A 109 -10.28 13.62 -16.60
C GLU A 109 -9.57 12.48 -17.34
N ILE A 110 -9.02 11.50 -16.63
CA ILE A 110 -8.38 10.33 -17.27
C ILE A 110 -9.40 9.49 -18.05
N ARG A 111 -10.62 9.29 -17.54
CA ARG A 111 -11.68 8.59 -18.28
C ARG A 111 -12.15 9.34 -19.52
N ASP A 112 -12.21 10.66 -19.46
CA ASP A 112 -12.58 11.50 -20.61
C ASP A 112 -11.49 11.47 -21.71
N LEU A 113 -10.27 11.07 -21.35
CA LEU A 113 -9.13 10.90 -22.26
C LEU A 113 -8.93 9.43 -22.72
N ALA A 114 -9.89 8.53 -22.48
CA ALA A 114 -9.73 7.10 -22.77
C ALA A 114 -9.35 6.80 -24.24
N ASP A 115 -9.84 7.59 -25.19
CA ASP A 115 -9.54 7.43 -26.63
C ASP A 115 -8.13 7.94 -27.01
N ARG A 116 -7.48 8.71 -26.13
CA ARG A 116 -6.13 9.28 -26.31
C ARG A 116 -5.38 9.30 -24.98
N PRO A 117 -4.97 8.11 -24.48
CA PRO A 117 -4.37 8.00 -23.15
C PRO A 117 -3.07 8.79 -23.08
N LEU A 118 -2.93 9.58 -22.02
CA LEU A 118 -1.67 10.20 -21.66
C LEU A 118 -0.70 9.14 -21.16
N THR A 119 0.59 9.35 -21.38
CA THR A 119 1.64 8.44 -20.91
C THR A 119 2.47 9.11 -19.83
N LEU A 120 2.85 8.33 -18.82
CA LEU A 120 3.88 8.73 -17.85
C LEU A 120 5.23 8.90 -18.55
N GLU A 121 6.21 9.50 -17.86
CA GLU A 121 7.60 9.59 -18.35
C GLU A 121 8.22 8.20 -18.59
N SER A 122 7.72 7.16 -17.91
CA SER A 122 8.08 5.76 -18.14
C SER A 122 7.56 5.19 -19.47
N GLY A 123 6.67 5.90 -20.17
CA GLY A 123 5.99 5.44 -21.39
C GLY A 123 4.73 4.62 -21.15
N GLU A 124 4.36 4.34 -19.90
CA GLU A 124 3.14 3.62 -19.56
C GLU A 124 1.91 4.52 -19.63
N PRO A 125 0.75 4.02 -20.12
CA PRO A 125 -0.49 4.79 -20.13
C PRO A 125 -0.97 5.09 -18.71
N ILE A 126 -1.50 6.30 -18.53
CA ILE A 126 -2.06 6.74 -17.26
C ILE A 126 -3.48 6.20 -17.14
N HIS A 127 -3.73 5.49 -16.05
CA HIS A 127 -5.01 4.91 -15.72
C HIS A 127 -5.69 5.66 -14.57
N PRO A 128 -7.02 5.56 -14.44
CA PRO A 128 -7.70 6.00 -13.23
C PRO A 128 -7.11 5.31 -12.00
N LEU A 129 -6.98 6.05 -10.91
CA LEU A 129 -6.45 5.55 -9.65
C LEU A 129 -7.56 4.80 -8.88
N PRO A 130 -7.31 3.59 -8.37
CA PRO A 130 -8.23 2.95 -7.45
C PRO A 130 -8.23 3.67 -6.11
N TYR A 131 -9.37 3.69 -5.42
CA TYR A 131 -9.39 3.98 -3.99
C TYR A 131 -8.65 2.86 -3.25
N ILE A 132 -7.92 3.22 -2.19
CA ILE A 132 -7.27 2.24 -1.31
C ILE A 132 -7.98 2.26 0.03
N VAL A 133 -8.46 1.11 0.48
CA VAL A 133 -9.06 0.94 1.80
C VAL A 133 -8.17 0.04 2.64
N ILE A 134 -7.63 0.61 3.72
CA ILE A 134 -6.78 -0.11 4.67
C ILE A 134 -7.62 -0.45 5.90
N ILE A 135 -7.74 -1.74 6.20
CA ILE A 135 -8.51 -2.24 7.33
C ILE A 135 -7.58 -2.89 8.34
N ILE A 136 -7.67 -2.45 9.59
CA ILE A 136 -6.91 -2.99 10.72
C ILE A 136 -7.89 -3.62 11.72
N ASP A 137 -7.90 -4.95 11.85
CA ASP A 137 -8.83 -5.63 12.76
C ASP A 137 -8.48 -5.39 14.24
N GLU A 138 -7.21 -5.34 14.63
CA GLU A 138 -6.87 -5.06 16.04
C GLU A 138 -5.70 -4.09 16.13
N LEU A 139 -6.04 -2.80 16.19
CA LEU A 139 -5.07 -1.73 16.33
C LEU A 139 -4.18 -1.92 17.56
N ALA A 140 -4.74 -2.41 18.67
CA ALA A 140 -3.99 -2.56 19.92
C ALA A 140 -2.81 -3.53 19.77
N ASP A 141 -2.93 -4.55 18.93
CA ASP A 141 -1.85 -5.52 18.69
C ASP A 141 -0.67 -4.85 17.94
N LEU A 142 -0.95 -3.86 17.08
CA LEU A 142 0.09 -3.07 16.41
C LEU A 142 0.74 -2.07 17.37
N MET A 143 -0.08 -1.37 18.17
CA MET A 143 0.39 -0.36 19.12
C MET A 143 1.31 -0.96 20.21
N MET A 144 1.13 -2.23 20.58
CA MET A 144 2.00 -2.90 21.55
C MET A 144 3.42 -3.15 21.04
N ILE A 145 3.64 -3.19 19.72
CA ILE A 145 4.91 -3.60 19.12
C ILE A 145 5.62 -2.42 18.45
N ALA A 146 4.87 -1.53 17.80
CA ALA A 146 5.39 -0.42 16.99
C ALA A 146 4.52 0.84 17.15
N SER A 147 4.19 1.24 18.38
CA SER A 147 3.27 2.36 18.67
C SER A 147 3.64 3.64 17.94
N SER A 148 4.91 4.05 17.99
CA SER A 148 5.35 5.34 17.44
C SER A 148 5.21 5.38 15.92
N GLU A 149 5.67 4.34 15.21
CA GLU A 149 5.60 4.28 13.76
C GLU A 149 4.16 4.17 13.27
N VAL A 150 3.35 3.31 13.93
CA VAL A 150 1.95 3.07 13.57
C VAL A 150 1.11 4.32 13.81
N GLU A 151 1.21 4.96 14.98
CA GLU A 151 0.45 6.17 15.29
C GLU A 151 0.83 7.34 14.38
N THR A 152 2.13 7.50 14.08
CA THR A 152 2.61 8.55 13.16
C THR A 152 2.03 8.35 11.77
N ALA A 153 2.07 7.13 11.22
CA ALA A 153 1.55 6.83 9.89
C ALA A 153 0.03 6.99 9.83
N ILE A 154 -0.71 6.46 10.83
CA ILE A 154 -2.16 6.61 10.94
C ILE A 154 -2.55 8.08 11.00
N THR A 155 -1.86 8.88 11.82
CA THR A 155 -2.14 10.32 11.98
C THR A 155 -1.92 11.05 10.65
N ARG A 156 -0.78 10.82 9.98
CA ARG A 156 -0.46 11.42 8.69
C ARG A 156 -1.51 11.09 7.63
N LEU A 157 -1.88 9.82 7.52
CA LEU A 157 -2.90 9.35 6.58
C LEU A 157 -4.27 9.97 6.89
N ALA A 158 -4.68 9.95 8.16
CA ALA A 158 -5.98 10.46 8.56
C ALA A 158 -6.14 11.97 8.30
N GLN A 159 -5.03 12.72 8.29
CA GLN A 159 -5.02 14.16 8.01
C GLN A 159 -5.12 14.49 6.52
N MET A 160 -4.49 13.71 5.65
CA MET A 160 -4.21 14.14 4.28
C MET A 160 -4.73 13.16 3.21
N ALA A 161 -5.04 11.91 3.56
CA ALA A 161 -5.24 10.89 2.54
C ALA A 161 -6.63 10.92 1.87
N ARG A 162 -7.59 11.66 2.44
CA ARG A 162 -8.95 11.83 1.88
C ARG A 162 -8.95 12.24 0.42
N ALA A 163 -8.19 13.28 0.07
CA ALA A 163 -8.25 13.86 -1.27
C ALA A 163 -7.67 12.93 -2.35
N VAL A 164 -6.75 12.04 -1.97
CA VAL A 164 -6.08 11.09 -2.85
C VAL A 164 -6.71 9.69 -2.84
N GLY A 165 -7.87 9.55 -2.19
CA GLY A 165 -8.66 8.32 -2.20
C GLY A 165 -8.10 7.18 -1.36
N ILE A 166 -7.39 7.47 -0.26
CA ILE A 166 -6.92 6.45 0.67
C ILE A 166 -7.70 6.58 1.98
N HIS A 167 -8.31 5.49 2.43
CA HIS A 167 -9.22 5.44 3.57
C HIS A 167 -8.77 4.42 4.60
N LEU A 168 -8.99 4.73 5.87
CA LEU A 168 -8.60 3.87 7.01
C LEU A 168 -9.85 3.39 7.74
N VAL A 169 -9.92 2.09 8.02
CA VAL A 169 -10.88 1.50 8.95
C VAL A 169 -10.10 0.84 10.07
N LEU A 170 -10.05 1.50 11.21
CA LEU A 170 -9.36 1.02 12.40
C LEU A 170 -10.35 0.34 13.31
N THR A 171 -10.02 -0.85 13.79
CA THR A 171 -10.83 -1.50 14.81
C THR A 171 -10.03 -1.97 16.01
N THR A 172 -10.67 -1.99 17.18
CA THR A 172 -10.05 -2.49 18.40
C THR A 172 -11.07 -3.04 19.39
N GLN A 173 -10.69 -4.12 20.09
CA GLN A 173 -11.44 -4.65 21.21
C GLN A 173 -11.03 -4.03 22.56
N ARG A 174 -9.97 -3.21 22.55
CA ARG A 174 -9.37 -2.59 23.74
C ARG A 174 -9.56 -1.07 23.69
N PRO A 175 -10.73 -0.55 24.09
CA PRO A 175 -11.03 0.89 24.05
C PRO A 175 -10.35 1.65 25.21
N SER A 176 -9.04 1.50 25.37
CA SER A 176 -8.22 2.25 26.33
C SER A 176 -7.59 3.48 25.69
N VAL A 177 -7.19 4.44 26.53
CA VAL A 177 -6.53 5.68 26.09
C VAL A 177 -5.15 5.43 25.45
N ASP A 178 -4.51 4.32 25.78
CA ASP A 178 -3.21 3.93 25.22
C ASP A 178 -3.33 3.39 23.78
N VAL A 179 -4.51 2.89 23.42
CA VAL A 179 -4.80 2.38 22.07
C VAL A 179 -5.51 3.45 21.25
N ILE A 180 -6.52 4.10 21.82
CA ILE A 180 -7.30 5.17 21.20
C ILE A 180 -6.81 6.50 21.78
N THR A 181 -5.61 6.88 21.35
CA THR A 181 -4.93 8.09 21.82
C THR A 181 -5.67 9.36 21.41
N GLY A 182 -5.32 10.49 22.03
CA GLY A 182 -5.85 11.79 21.64
C GLY A 182 -5.58 12.14 20.17
N LEU A 183 -4.42 11.77 19.64
CA LEU A 183 -4.05 12.00 18.24
C LEU A 183 -4.92 11.17 17.29
N ILE A 184 -5.16 9.91 17.61
CA ILE A 184 -6.06 9.07 16.80
C ILE A 184 -7.48 9.65 16.83
N LYS A 185 -8.02 9.98 18.01
CA LYS A 185 -9.37 10.56 18.10
C LYS A 185 -9.51 11.86 17.32
N ALA A 186 -8.51 12.74 17.39
CA ALA A 186 -8.53 14.03 16.70
C ALA A 186 -8.64 13.90 15.18
N ASN A 187 -8.15 12.80 14.59
CA ASN A 187 -8.16 12.59 13.14
C ASN A 187 -9.22 11.58 12.66
N PHE A 188 -9.96 10.94 13.57
CA PHE A 188 -11.05 10.01 13.26
C PHE A 188 -12.38 10.58 13.77
N PRO A 189 -13.00 11.53 13.05
CA PRO A 189 -14.27 12.13 13.48
C PRO A 189 -15.45 11.15 13.37
N CYS A 190 -15.36 10.15 12.49
CA CYS A 190 -16.37 9.11 12.34
C CYS A 190 -16.05 7.91 13.21
N ARG A 191 -17.00 7.53 14.07
CA ARG A 191 -16.77 6.47 15.05
C ARG A 191 -17.97 5.56 15.20
N ILE A 192 -17.72 4.28 15.38
CA ILE A 192 -18.71 3.28 15.76
C ILE A 192 -18.29 2.69 17.09
N ALA A 193 -19.17 2.78 18.09
CA ALA A 193 -19.01 2.05 19.34
C ALA A 193 -20.03 0.93 19.42
N PHE A 194 -19.55 -0.30 19.54
CA PHE A 194 -20.34 -1.43 20.00
C PHE A 194 -20.39 -1.46 21.52
N ARG A 195 -21.13 -2.44 22.07
CA ARG A 195 -21.22 -2.64 23.51
C ARG A 195 -19.82 -2.71 24.16
N VAL A 196 -19.64 -1.89 25.20
CA VAL A 196 -18.44 -1.84 26.05
C VAL A 196 -18.79 -2.15 27.50
N SER A 197 -17.77 -2.41 28.32
CA SER A 197 -17.94 -2.81 29.71
C SER A 197 -18.25 -1.63 30.65
N SER A 198 -17.84 -0.42 30.30
CA SER A 198 -17.96 0.74 31.20
C SER A 198 -18.26 2.05 30.49
N LYS A 199 -18.76 3.02 31.26
CA LYS A 199 -18.91 4.43 30.83
C LYS A 199 -17.57 5.07 30.47
N VAL A 200 -16.46 4.62 31.06
CA VAL A 200 -15.12 5.14 30.75
C VAL A 200 -14.76 4.73 29.32
N ASP A 201 -14.93 3.45 28.98
CA ASP A 201 -14.68 2.93 27.63
C ASP A 201 -15.57 3.61 26.58
N SER A 202 -16.85 3.86 26.90
CA SER A 202 -17.76 4.58 26.01
C SER A 202 -17.23 5.98 25.70
N ARG A 203 -16.75 6.71 26.71
CA ARG A 203 -16.15 8.04 26.54
C ARG A 203 -14.83 7.99 25.80
N THR A 204 -14.04 6.94 25.99
CA THR A 204 -12.80 6.77 25.21
C THR A 204 -13.10 6.72 23.72
N ILE A 205 -14.19 6.05 23.31
CA ILE A 205 -14.54 5.92 21.88
C ILE A 205 -15.32 7.14 21.38
N LEU A 206 -16.41 7.52 22.04
CA LEU A 206 -17.40 8.47 21.53
C LEU A 206 -17.29 9.88 22.10
N ASP A 207 -16.42 10.10 23.08
CA ASP A 207 -16.43 11.28 23.96
C ASP A 207 -17.79 11.47 24.67
N ALA A 208 -18.61 10.42 24.73
CA ALA A 208 -19.95 10.39 25.30
C ALA A 208 -20.27 9.03 25.94
N ASN A 209 -21.24 9.02 26.86
CA ASN A 209 -21.81 7.79 27.40
C ASN A 209 -22.83 7.19 26.42
N GLY A 210 -23.15 5.91 26.60
CA GLY A 210 -24.25 5.23 25.94
C GLY A 210 -23.86 3.86 25.39
N ALA A 211 -22.59 3.65 25.03
CA ALA A 211 -22.15 2.38 24.46
C ALA A 211 -22.16 1.25 25.51
N GLU A 212 -22.02 1.57 26.79
CA GLU A 212 -22.13 0.60 27.89
C GLU A 212 -23.55 0.03 28.06
N ALA A 213 -24.56 0.75 27.54
CA ALA A 213 -25.97 0.37 27.63
C ALA A 213 -26.48 -0.36 26.37
N LEU A 214 -25.60 -0.60 25.38
CA LEU A 214 -25.94 -1.37 24.19
C LEU A 214 -26.19 -2.85 24.52
N LEU A 215 -26.97 -3.51 23.69
CA LEU A 215 -27.38 -4.89 23.89
C LEU A 215 -26.27 -5.90 23.52
N GLY A 216 -25.33 -5.48 22.65
CA GLY A 216 -24.34 -6.35 22.01
C GLY A 216 -24.90 -6.98 20.73
N ARG A 217 -24.21 -7.99 20.18
CA ARG A 217 -24.62 -8.75 18.98
C ARG A 217 -25.01 -7.86 17.79
N GLY A 218 -24.22 -6.82 17.52
CA GLY A 218 -24.45 -5.91 16.39
C GLY A 218 -25.15 -4.59 16.75
N ASP A 219 -25.66 -4.43 17.97
CA ASP A 219 -26.18 -3.14 18.44
C ASP A 219 -25.04 -2.14 18.66
N MET A 220 -25.12 -0.98 18.01
CA MET A 220 -24.04 0.03 17.98
C MET A 220 -24.55 1.47 18.05
N LEU A 221 -23.66 2.36 18.49
CA LEU A 221 -23.79 3.80 18.34
C LEU A 221 -22.81 4.28 17.27
N PHE A 222 -23.35 4.97 16.27
CA PHE A 222 -22.60 5.60 15.20
C PHE A 222 -22.54 7.12 15.41
N LEU A 223 -21.34 7.67 15.35
CA LEU A 223 -21.05 9.09 15.31
C LEU A 223 -20.69 9.48 13.86
N PRO A 224 -21.60 10.15 13.12
CA PRO A 224 -21.34 10.56 11.74
C PRO A 224 -20.36 11.75 11.64
N PRO A 225 -19.70 11.92 10.48
CA PRO A 225 -18.81 13.06 10.26
C PRO A 225 -19.57 14.39 10.40
N GLY A 226 -18.93 15.37 11.06
CA GLY A 226 -19.48 16.73 11.19
C GLY A 226 -20.72 16.85 12.07
N SER A 227 -21.07 15.80 12.81
CA SER A 227 -22.19 15.77 13.75
C SER A 227 -21.71 15.40 15.15
N SER A 228 -22.34 15.97 16.18
CA SER A 228 -22.18 15.53 17.57
C SER A 228 -23.28 14.56 18.02
N ARG A 229 -24.27 14.32 17.16
CA ARG A 229 -25.41 13.46 17.48
C ARG A 229 -25.09 12.00 17.18
N LEU A 230 -25.19 11.17 18.21
CA LEU A 230 -25.11 9.72 18.10
C LEU A 230 -26.39 9.15 17.47
N VAL A 231 -26.20 8.22 16.54
CA VAL A 231 -27.25 7.46 15.88
C VAL A 231 -27.13 6.02 16.36
N ARG A 232 -28.19 5.45 16.94
CA ARG A 232 -28.20 4.03 17.28
C ARG A 232 -28.55 3.22 16.03
N VAL A 233 -27.74 2.23 15.71
CA VAL A 233 -27.89 1.37 14.53
C VAL A 233 -27.79 -0.08 14.97
N HIS A 234 -28.58 -0.94 14.33
CA HIS A 234 -28.47 -2.39 14.49
C HIS A 234 -27.73 -2.93 13.27
N GLY A 235 -26.57 -3.53 13.50
CA GLY A 235 -25.71 -4.06 12.45
C GLY A 235 -26.39 -5.18 11.68
N ALA A 236 -26.16 -5.19 10.36
CA ALA A 236 -26.52 -6.32 9.54
C ALA A 236 -25.73 -7.57 9.97
N PHE A 237 -26.31 -8.73 9.69
CA PHE A 237 -25.70 -10.02 9.96
C PHE A 237 -25.42 -10.74 8.64
N LEU A 238 -24.26 -11.36 8.56
CA LEU A 238 -23.83 -12.19 7.44
C LEU A 238 -23.36 -13.54 8.00
N GLU A 239 -23.76 -14.61 7.35
CA GLU A 239 -23.20 -15.92 7.63
C GLU A 239 -21.84 -16.09 6.95
N GLU A 240 -20.94 -16.82 7.59
CA GLU A 240 -19.63 -17.14 7.02
C GLU A 240 -19.76 -17.83 5.65
N ALA A 241 -20.80 -18.65 5.47
CA ALA A 241 -21.10 -19.31 4.19
C ALA A 241 -21.44 -18.30 3.08
N GLU A 242 -22.07 -17.16 3.40
CA GLU A 242 -22.35 -16.10 2.44
C GLU A 242 -21.05 -15.41 1.99
N ILE A 243 -20.16 -15.15 2.94
CA ILE A 243 -18.84 -14.54 2.68
C ILE A 243 -18.00 -15.46 1.80
N LYS A 244 -17.94 -16.76 2.11
CA LYS A 244 -17.18 -17.74 1.31
C LYS A 244 -17.66 -17.81 -0.13
N ARG A 245 -18.98 -17.85 -0.35
CA ARG A 245 -19.55 -17.84 -1.71
C ARG A 245 -19.15 -16.58 -2.50
N LEU A 246 -19.17 -15.42 -1.85
CA LEU A 246 -18.71 -14.18 -2.49
C LEU A 246 -17.23 -14.24 -2.84
N VAL A 247 -16.38 -14.69 -1.90
CA VAL A 247 -14.93 -14.79 -2.12
C VAL A 247 -14.61 -15.77 -3.24
N GLU A 248 -15.26 -16.92 -3.30
CA GLU A 248 -15.10 -17.91 -4.38
C GLU A 248 -15.52 -17.32 -5.74
N PHE A 249 -16.64 -16.61 -5.79
CA PHE A 249 -17.10 -15.91 -7.00
C PHE A 249 -16.08 -14.86 -7.49
N LEU A 250 -15.46 -14.11 -6.57
CA LEU A 250 -14.44 -13.12 -6.91
C LEU A 250 -13.14 -13.78 -7.40
N LYS A 251 -12.69 -14.84 -6.73
CA LYS A 251 -11.49 -15.60 -7.13
C LYS A 251 -11.62 -16.26 -8.50
N ALA A 252 -12.83 -16.68 -8.87
CA ALA A 252 -13.10 -17.24 -10.19
C ALA A 252 -12.95 -16.19 -11.32
N GLN A 253 -13.03 -14.90 -11.00
CA GLN A 253 -12.90 -13.81 -11.98
C GLN A 253 -11.46 -13.33 -12.16
N GLY A 254 -10.57 -13.57 -11.20
CA GLY A 254 -9.17 -13.16 -11.31
C GLY A 254 -8.36 -13.41 -10.05
N THR A 255 -7.04 -13.32 -10.21
CA THR A 255 -6.07 -13.42 -9.12
C THR A 255 -5.56 -12.04 -8.72
N PRO A 256 -5.18 -11.83 -7.44
CA PRO A 256 -4.62 -10.56 -7.01
C PRO A 256 -3.27 -10.31 -7.69
N GLN A 257 -3.10 -9.07 -8.13
CA GLN A 257 -1.79 -8.53 -8.50
C GLN A 257 -1.24 -7.81 -7.27
N TYR A 258 -0.37 -8.50 -6.54
CA TYR A 258 0.27 -7.95 -5.36
C TYR A 258 1.38 -6.99 -5.74
N ASP A 259 1.46 -5.87 -5.03
CA ASP A 259 2.61 -4.98 -5.03
C ASP A 259 3.56 -5.44 -3.92
N GLU A 260 4.68 -6.02 -4.32
CA GLU A 260 5.68 -6.57 -3.41
C GLU A 260 6.27 -5.48 -2.49
N THR A 261 6.24 -4.22 -2.90
CA THR A 261 6.82 -3.10 -2.14
C THR A 261 6.01 -2.74 -0.90
N VAL A 262 4.72 -3.08 -0.86
CA VAL A 262 3.79 -2.74 0.24
C VAL A 262 4.30 -3.27 1.58
N LEU A 263 4.92 -4.45 1.59
CA LEU A 263 5.36 -5.12 2.82
C LEU A 263 6.87 -5.02 3.05
N MET A 264 7.61 -4.30 2.21
CA MET A 264 9.06 -4.16 2.33
C MET A 264 9.45 -3.10 3.35
N SER A 265 10.47 -3.41 4.14
CA SER A 265 11.23 -2.40 4.90
C SER A 265 12.09 -1.56 3.96
N ASP A 266 12.55 -0.40 4.43
CA ASP A 266 13.46 0.46 3.66
C ASP A 266 14.73 -0.28 3.19
N LYS A 267 15.23 -1.22 4.01
CA LYS A 267 16.40 -2.03 3.68
C LYS A 267 16.09 -3.04 2.58
N GLU A 268 14.94 -3.72 2.67
CA GLU A 268 14.50 -4.65 1.63
C GLU A 268 14.20 -3.92 0.33
N TYR A 269 13.57 -2.74 0.41
CA TYR A 269 13.31 -1.89 -0.75
C TYR A 269 14.60 -1.39 -1.39
N ALA A 270 15.56 -0.88 -0.60
CA ALA A 270 16.86 -0.48 -1.11
C ALA A 270 17.64 -1.66 -1.71
N ALA A 271 17.57 -2.84 -1.08
CA ALA A 271 18.17 -4.06 -1.62
C ALA A 271 17.51 -4.46 -2.96
N ALA A 272 16.18 -4.41 -3.05
CA ALA A 272 15.42 -4.71 -4.27
C ALA A 272 15.72 -3.70 -5.39
N GLN A 273 15.82 -2.41 -5.08
CA GLN A 273 16.24 -1.39 -6.05
C GLN A 273 17.71 -1.55 -6.47
N SER A 274 18.59 -1.93 -5.55
CA SER A 274 20.00 -2.21 -5.87
C SER A 274 20.20 -3.53 -6.62
N GLY A 275 19.26 -4.47 -6.51
CA GLY A 275 19.24 -5.76 -7.19
C GLY A 275 18.34 -5.82 -8.42
N GLY A 276 17.88 -4.67 -8.91
CA GLY A 276 16.76 -4.54 -9.85
C GLY A 276 17.06 -3.85 -11.18
N GLU A 277 18.32 -3.62 -11.55
CA GLU A 277 18.64 -3.65 -12.99
C GLU A 277 18.90 -5.12 -13.30
N LYS A 278 17.97 -5.77 -14.04
CA LYS A 278 18.29 -7.02 -14.75
C LYS A 278 19.64 -6.76 -15.42
N ARG A 279 20.71 -7.38 -14.93
CA ARG A 279 21.99 -7.34 -15.63
C ARG A 279 21.67 -7.77 -17.05
N ASP A 280 21.90 -6.87 -18.00
CA ASP A 280 21.66 -7.15 -19.40
C ASP A 280 22.28 -8.52 -19.70
N GLU A 281 21.61 -9.37 -20.46
CA GLU A 281 22.12 -10.72 -20.78
C GLU A 281 23.55 -10.67 -21.35
N LEU A 282 23.90 -9.53 -21.98
CA LEU A 282 25.21 -9.27 -22.58
C LEU A 282 26.14 -8.45 -21.66
N TYR A 283 25.74 -8.14 -20.42
CA TYR A 283 26.50 -7.32 -19.48
C TYR A 283 27.85 -7.96 -19.13
N GLU A 284 27.87 -9.26 -18.84
CA GLU A 284 29.11 -9.96 -18.51
C GLU A 284 30.08 -10.02 -19.71
N GLU A 285 29.55 -10.22 -20.91
CA GLU A 285 30.34 -10.22 -22.15
C GLU A 285 30.85 -8.81 -22.48
N ALA A 286 30.01 -7.79 -22.30
CA ALA A 286 30.37 -6.39 -22.45
C ALA A 286 31.48 -5.99 -21.47
N LEU A 287 31.40 -6.44 -20.21
CA LEU A 287 32.38 -6.13 -19.19
C LEU A 287 33.75 -6.71 -19.56
N LYS A 288 33.80 -7.96 -20.04
CA LYS A 288 35.03 -8.58 -20.55
C LYS A 288 35.63 -7.75 -21.68
N ILE A 289 34.82 -7.35 -22.67
CA ILE A 289 35.27 -6.54 -23.81
C ILE A 289 35.84 -5.19 -23.36
N VAL A 290 35.15 -4.48 -22.45
CA VAL A 290 35.58 -3.18 -21.93
C VAL A 290 36.89 -3.29 -21.17
N VAL A 291 37.01 -4.32 -20.33
CA VAL A 291 38.18 -4.60 -19.50
C VAL A 291 39.39 -5.02 -20.36
N GLU A 292 39.18 -5.84 -21.39
CA GLU A 292 40.22 -6.19 -22.38
C GLU A 292 40.72 -4.97 -23.15
N MET A 293 39.80 -4.11 -23.61
CA MET A 293 40.16 -2.93 -24.40
C MET A 293 40.75 -1.79 -23.57
N GLY A 294 40.60 -1.82 -22.24
CA GLY A 294 41.10 -0.79 -21.33
C GLY A 294 40.32 0.53 -21.37
N ARG A 295 39.18 0.58 -22.07
CA ARG A 295 38.32 1.75 -22.21
C ARG A 295 36.90 1.34 -22.58
N ALA A 296 35.90 2.01 -22.02
CA ALA A 296 34.50 1.79 -22.33
C ALA A 296 34.03 2.74 -23.44
N SER A 297 33.50 2.18 -24.54
CA SER A 297 32.96 2.95 -25.65
C SER A 297 31.66 2.33 -26.15
N THR A 298 30.61 3.14 -26.22
CA THR A 298 29.29 2.75 -26.74
C THR A 298 29.39 2.18 -28.15
N SER A 299 30.12 2.86 -29.05
CA SER A 299 30.31 2.42 -30.44
C SER A 299 31.10 1.11 -30.60
N VAL A 300 31.91 0.74 -29.61
CA VAL A 300 32.63 -0.54 -29.57
C VAL A 300 31.68 -1.65 -29.17
N LEU A 301 30.90 -1.46 -28.11
CA LEU A 301 29.93 -2.44 -27.64
C LEU A 301 28.83 -2.69 -28.69
N GLN A 302 28.35 -1.64 -29.37
CA GLN A 302 27.39 -1.78 -30.47
C GLN A 302 27.90 -2.72 -31.58
N ARG A 303 29.18 -2.61 -31.95
CA ARG A 303 29.79 -3.44 -33.02
C ARG A 303 30.10 -4.86 -32.56
N ARG A 304 30.62 -5.03 -31.34
CA ARG A 304 31.04 -6.33 -30.81
C ARG A 304 29.85 -7.20 -30.40
N LEU A 305 28.83 -6.61 -29.80
CA LEU A 305 27.66 -7.31 -29.27
C LEU A 305 26.43 -7.20 -30.17
N ARG A 306 26.53 -6.47 -31.30
CA ARG A 306 25.43 -6.24 -32.26
C ARG A 306 24.17 -5.65 -31.60
N ILE A 307 24.36 -4.73 -30.66
CA ILE A 307 23.28 -4.06 -29.91
C ILE A 307 23.10 -2.60 -30.34
N GLY A 308 21.90 -2.06 -30.10
CA GLY A 308 21.58 -0.65 -30.34
C GLY A 308 22.29 0.32 -29.38
N TYR A 309 22.34 1.61 -29.74
CA TYR A 309 23.04 2.64 -28.96
C TYR A 309 22.53 2.77 -27.53
N GLY A 310 21.21 2.83 -27.33
CA GLY A 310 20.61 2.98 -25.99
C GLY A 310 20.94 1.82 -25.05
N ARG A 311 20.93 0.59 -25.58
CA ARG A 311 21.32 -0.62 -24.83
C ARG A 311 22.81 -0.60 -24.49
N ALA A 312 23.67 -0.22 -25.43
CA ALA A 312 25.11 -0.08 -25.19
C ALA A 312 25.45 1.04 -24.17
N ALA A 313 24.71 2.15 -24.19
CA ALA A 313 24.86 3.24 -23.24
C ALA A 313 24.45 2.80 -21.82
N SER A 314 23.27 2.18 -21.70
CA SER A 314 22.77 1.64 -20.43
C SER A 314 23.73 0.63 -19.80
N ILE A 315 24.33 -0.27 -20.60
CA ILE A 315 25.35 -1.22 -20.12
C ILE A 315 26.59 -0.50 -19.57
N ILE A 316 27.06 0.57 -20.22
CA ILE A 316 28.23 1.34 -19.76
C ILE A 316 27.90 2.17 -18.52
N ASP A 317 26.71 2.76 -18.44
CA ASP A 317 26.24 3.49 -17.26
C ASP A 317 26.10 2.57 -16.05
N MET A 318 25.67 1.33 -16.25
CA MET A 318 25.64 0.29 -15.21
C MET A 318 27.07 -0.06 -14.74
N MET A 319 28.04 -0.19 -15.65
CA MET A 319 29.45 -0.40 -15.29
C MET A 319 30.07 0.78 -14.53
N GLU A 320 29.65 2.02 -14.83
CA GLU A 320 30.05 3.21 -14.08
C GLU A 320 29.51 3.15 -12.65
N ARG A 321 28.21 2.88 -12.49
CA ARG A 321 27.58 2.73 -11.16
C ARG A 321 28.20 1.61 -10.33
N GLU A 322 28.53 0.49 -10.95
CA GLU A 322 29.24 -0.61 -10.29
C GLU A 322 30.73 -0.32 -10.07
N GLY A 323 31.24 0.83 -10.52
CA GLY A 323 32.61 1.29 -10.27
C GLY A 323 33.67 0.58 -11.11
N TYR A 324 33.30 0.01 -12.27
CA TYR A 324 34.23 -0.57 -13.25
C TYR A 324 34.71 0.46 -14.29
N VAL A 325 33.92 1.51 -14.52
CA VAL A 325 34.18 2.57 -15.50
C VAL A 325 34.14 3.92 -14.81
N GLU A 326 35.03 4.83 -15.21
CA GLU A 326 35.07 6.21 -14.69
C GLU A 326 33.89 7.04 -15.26
N PRO A 327 33.48 8.13 -14.58
CA PRO A 327 32.44 9.02 -15.07
C PRO A 327 32.71 9.59 -16.47
N ALA A 328 31.65 9.94 -17.19
CA ALA A 328 31.75 10.48 -18.54
C ALA A 328 32.50 11.83 -18.58
N ASP A 329 33.58 11.89 -19.36
CA ASP A 329 34.29 13.14 -19.70
C ASP A 329 34.03 13.51 -21.17
N GLY A 330 32.86 14.10 -21.41
CA GLY A 330 32.42 14.52 -22.75
C GLY A 330 32.22 13.34 -23.72
N PRO A 331 32.47 13.52 -25.04
CA PRO A 331 32.22 12.49 -26.06
C PRO A 331 33.31 11.40 -26.14
N ARG A 332 34.28 11.41 -25.23
CA ARG A 332 35.42 10.47 -25.26
C ARG A 332 35.06 9.12 -24.63
N PRO A 333 35.72 8.03 -25.05
CA PRO A 333 35.61 6.74 -24.36
C PRO A 333 35.99 6.88 -22.88
N ARG A 334 35.22 6.25 -21.98
CA ARG A 334 35.44 6.32 -20.53
C ARG A 334 36.61 5.41 -20.15
N ALA A 335 37.46 5.88 -19.23
CA ALA A 335 38.55 5.07 -18.71
C ALA A 335 38.01 3.97 -17.79
N ILE A 336 38.72 2.84 -17.68
CA ILE A 336 38.38 1.79 -16.72
C ILE A 336 39.04 2.07 -15.36
N THR A 337 38.37 1.69 -14.27
CA THR A 337 38.87 1.93 -12.91
C THR A 337 39.88 0.85 -12.49
N ARG A 338 40.52 1.04 -11.32
CA ARG A 338 41.37 0.02 -10.69
C ARG A 338 40.62 -1.29 -10.43
N LYS A 339 39.33 -1.22 -10.07
CA LYS A 339 38.46 -2.38 -9.85
C LYS A 339 38.32 -3.23 -11.12
N ALA A 340 38.24 -2.60 -12.29
CA ALA A 340 38.19 -3.29 -13.57
C ALA A 340 39.53 -3.95 -13.96
N ILE A 341 40.66 -3.35 -13.59
CA ILE A 341 41.99 -3.92 -13.83
C ILE A 341 42.19 -5.19 -12.98
N GLU A 342 41.83 -5.14 -11.69
CA GLU A 342 41.91 -6.30 -10.79
C GLU A 342 40.98 -7.44 -11.25
N PHE A 343 39.80 -7.10 -11.78
CA PHE A 343 38.90 -8.08 -12.38
C PHE A 343 39.53 -8.77 -13.60
N ARG A 344 40.26 -8.03 -14.45
CA ARG A 344 40.99 -8.59 -15.59
C ARG A 344 42.05 -9.61 -15.17
N GLU A 345 42.80 -9.30 -14.13
CA GLU A 345 43.88 -10.15 -13.63
C GLU A 345 43.33 -11.46 -13.06
N ARG A 346 42.21 -11.39 -12.34
CA ARG A 346 41.50 -12.58 -11.86
C ARG A 346 40.98 -13.45 -13.00
N LEU A 347 40.40 -12.86 -14.05
CA LEU A 347 39.94 -13.60 -15.22
C LEU A 347 41.10 -14.36 -15.90
N ARG A 348 42.25 -13.71 -16.09
CA ARG A 348 43.44 -14.34 -16.67
C ARG A 348 44.01 -15.47 -15.82
N GLN A 349 43.96 -15.34 -14.49
CA GLN A 349 44.38 -16.42 -13.59
C GLN A 349 43.46 -17.64 -13.71
N MET A 350 42.14 -17.42 -13.75
CA MET A 350 41.16 -18.51 -13.91
C MET A 350 41.23 -19.20 -15.29
N GLU A 351 41.60 -18.47 -16.35
CA GLU A 351 41.81 -19.04 -17.69
C GLU A 351 43.13 -19.81 -17.81
N ALA A 352 44.13 -19.48 -16.99
CA ALA A 352 45.42 -20.20 -16.94
C ALA A 352 45.36 -21.48 -16.09
N GLU A 353 44.37 -21.61 -15.21
CA GLU A 353 44.11 -22.78 -14.36
C GLU A 353 43.15 -23.80 -15.00
N ARG A 354 42.59 -23.48 -16.17
CA ARG A 354 41.78 -24.36 -17.02
C ARG A 354 42.59 -24.93 -18.15
#